data_AF-A0A0G1DDF2-F1
#
_entry.id   AF-A0A0G1DDF2-F1
#
_cell.length_a   1.000
_cell.length_b   1.000
_cell.length_c   1.000
_cell.angle_alpha   90.00
_cell.angle_beta   90.00
_cell.angle_gamma   90.00
#
_symmetry.space_group_name_H-M   'P 1'
#
loop_
_entity.id
_entity.type
_entity.pdbx_description
1 polymer ?
#
loop_
_entity_poly.entity_id
_entity_poly.type
_entity_poly.pdbx_seq_one_letter_code
_entity_poly.pdbx_strand_id
1 'polypeptide(L)' 'MSEGSPCIRCGKTRIVAKTWQEEVNGAKVTVTQTVCPDPECQKIVESELKKKMEKIANIQKESQERRSRIRRGRKQAS' A
#
# COMPACT_ATOMS: atom_id res chain seq x y z
N MET A 1 -21.44 -7.34 16.88
CA MET A 1 -21.20 -5.94 16.48
C MET A 1 -20.36 -5.99 15.22
N SER A 2 -20.88 -5.49 14.10
CA SER A 2 -20.16 -5.49 12.82
C SER A 2 -19.17 -4.33 12.84
N GLU A 3 -17.93 -4.58 13.24
CA GLU A 3 -16.83 -3.59 13.38
C GLU A 3 -16.28 -3.12 12.02
N GLY A 4 -17.17 -2.73 11.11
CA GLY A 4 -16.79 -2.10 9.85
C GLY A 4 -16.82 -0.59 10.00
N SER A 5 -15.71 0.09 9.69
CA SER A 5 -15.75 1.54 9.49
C SER A 5 -16.63 1.86 8.27
N PRO A 6 -17.47 2.90 8.31
CA PRO A 6 -18.25 3.31 7.15
C PRO A 6 -17.32 3.77 6.03
N CYS A 7 -17.67 3.44 4.79
CA CYS A 7 -16.92 3.87 3.63
C CYS A 7 -17.08 5.38 3.45
N ILE A 8 -15.97 6.12 3.43
CA ILE A 8 -15.98 7.59 3.24
C ILE A 8 -16.56 8.04 1.89
N ARG A 9 -16.72 7.12 0.92
CA ARG A 9 -17.25 7.44 -0.41
C ARG A 9 -18.76 7.19 -0.52
N CYS A 10 -19.22 6.03 -0.08
CA CYS A 10 -20.61 5.59 -0.28
C CYS A 10 -21.40 5.40 1.03
N GLY A 11 -20.78 5.62 2.19
CA GLY A 11 -21.41 5.48 3.52
C GLY A 11 -21.64 4.05 3.99
N LYS A 12 -21.57 3.04 3.09
CA LYS A 12 -21.78 1.62 3.43
C LYS A 12 -20.69 1.09 4.37
N THR A 13 -21.08 0.26 5.33
CA THR A 13 -20.18 -0.40 6.28
C THR A 13 -19.21 -1.32 5.54
N ARG A 14 -17.90 -1.14 5.76
CA ARG A 14 -16.87 -2.03 5.18
C ARG A 14 -16.97 -3.45 5.75
N ILE A 15 -16.60 -4.42 4.94
CA ILE A 15 -16.58 -5.85 5.31
C ILE A 15 -15.13 -6.35 5.40
N VAL A 16 -14.89 -7.36 6.24
CA VAL A 16 -13.57 -8.01 6.33
C VAL A 16 -13.37 -8.88 5.09
N ALA A 17 -12.31 -8.62 4.34
CA ALA A 17 -11.94 -9.43 3.18
C ALA A 17 -10.99 -10.57 3.56
N LYS A 18 -9.98 -10.27 4.38
CA LYS A 18 -8.96 -11.24 4.77
C LYS A 18 -8.32 -10.85 6.09
N THR A 19 -7.98 -11.84 6.90
CA THR A 19 -7.16 -11.67 8.10
C THR A 19 -5.99 -12.65 8.04
N TRP A 20 -4.78 -12.18 8.34
CA TRP A 20 -3.58 -13.04 8.41
C TRP A 20 -2.62 -12.55 9.49
N GLN A 21 -1.66 -13.40 9.87
CA GLN A 21 -0.60 -13.05 10.80
C GLN A 21 0.70 -12.80 10.04
N GLU A 22 1.12 -11.54 10.06
CA GLU A 22 2.44 -10.99 9.73
C GLU A 22 3.48 -11.27 10.82
N GLU A 23 4.73 -11.64 10.54
CA GLU A 23 5.83 -11.36 11.47
C GLU A 23 6.61 -10.14 10.97
N VAL A 24 6.55 -9.04 11.71
CA VAL A 24 7.19 -7.78 11.36
C VAL A 24 8.18 -7.41 12.46
N ASN A 25 9.46 -7.33 12.14
CA ASN A 25 10.55 -7.02 13.08
C ASN A 25 10.58 -7.93 14.33
N GLY A 26 10.29 -9.22 14.16
CA GLY A 26 10.28 -10.21 15.24
C GLY A 26 9.00 -10.21 16.11
N ALA A 27 8.02 -9.35 15.78
CA ALA A 27 6.72 -9.33 16.44
C ALA A 27 5.64 -9.93 15.53
N LYS A 28 4.78 -10.78 16.08
CA LYS A 28 3.58 -11.29 15.38
C LYS A 28 2.50 -10.21 15.37
N VAL A 29 2.14 -9.75 14.17
CA VAL A 29 1.13 -8.73 13.91
C VAL A 29 -0.06 -9.38 13.21
N THR A 30 -1.26 -9.24 13.77
CA THR A 30 -2.48 -9.66 13.07
C THR A 30 -2.96 -8.52 12.19
N VAL A 31 -3.01 -8.77 10.89
CA VAL A 31 -3.45 -7.80 9.89
C VAL A 31 -4.84 -8.18 9.40
N THR A 32 -5.77 -7.22 9.48
CA THR A 32 -7.15 -7.38 8.99
C THR A 32 -7.36 -6.41 7.83
N GLN A 33 -7.61 -6.95 6.65
CA GLN A 33 -7.96 -6.19 5.46
C GLN A 33 -9.47 -6.08 5.34
N THR A 34 -9.95 -4.85 5.10
CA THR A 34 -11.36 -4.54 4.88
C THR A 34 -11.60 -3.95 3.50
N VAL A 35 -12.77 -4.19 2.93
CA VAL A 35 -13.18 -3.72 1.60
C VAL A 35 -14.58 -3.12 1.63
N CYS A 36 -14.88 -2.27 0.66
CA CYS A 36 -16.23 -1.76 0.48
C CYS A 36 -17.11 -2.86 -0.15
N PRO A 37 -18.33 -3.14 0.38
CA PRO A 37 -19.22 -4.16 -0.19
C PRO A 37 -19.81 -3.74 -1.54
N ASP A 38 -19.72 -2.47 -1.89
CA ASP A 38 -20.16 -1.93 -3.18
C ASP A 38 -19.05 -2.06 -4.23
N PRO A 39 -19.23 -2.89 -5.29
CA PRO A 39 -18.19 -3.14 -6.28
C PRO A 39 -17.80 -1.91 -7.10
N GLU A 40 -18.74 -1.00 -7.39
CA GLU A 40 -18.45 0.21 -8.14
C GLU A 40 -17.62 1.16 -7.29
N CYS A 41 -18.01 1.33 -6.02
CA CYS A 41 -17.24 2.12 -5.07
C CYS A 41 -15.85 1.52 -4.82
N GLN A 42 -15.75 0.20 -4.69
CA GLN A 42 -14.48 -0.49 -4.45
C GLN A 42 -13.51 -0.33 -5.63
N LYS A 43 -13.99 -0.45 -6.87
CA LYS A 43 -13.16 -0.23 -8.08
C LYS A 43 -12.54 1.16 -8.11
N ILE A 44 -13.27 2.19 -7.69
CA ILE A 44 -12.71 3.55 -7.66
C ILE A 44 -11.60 3.66 -6.61
N VAL A 45 -11.82 3.11 -5.41
CA VAL A 45 -10.80 3.08 -4.35
C VAL A 45 -9.55 2.35 -4.82
N GLU A 46 -9.70 1.20 -5.47
CA GLU A 46 -8.58 0.43 -6.02
C GLU A 46 -7.83 1.18 -7.12
N SER A 47 -8.54 1.86 -8.01
CA SER A 47 -7.93 2.70 -9.04
C SER A 47 -7.08 3.83 -8.43
N GLU A 48 -7.60 4.50 -7.40
CA GLU A 48 -6.87 5.55 -6.68
C GLU A 48 -5.67 4.99 -5.91
N LEU A 49 -5.82 3.84 -5.25
CA LEU A 49 -4.72 3.16 -4.56
C LEU A 49 -3.61 2.80 -5.55
N LYS A 50 -3.97 2.21 -6.70
CA LYS A 50 -3.00 1.82 -7.74
C LYS A 50 -2.19 3.02 -8.23
N LYS A 51 -2.85 4.14 -8.55
CA LYS A 51 -2.16 5.38 -8.96
C LYS A 51 -1.19 5.90 -7.89
N LYS A 52 -1.58 5.85 -6.61
CA LYS A 52 -0.71 6.27 -5.49
C LYS A 52 0.48 5.33 -5.33
N MET A 53 0.27 4.01 -5.41
CA MET A 53 1.33 3.02 -5.30
C MET A 53 2.33 3.13 -6.46
N GLU A 54 1.86 3.31 -7.69
CA GLU A 54 2.71 3.53 -8.87
C GLU A 54 3.57 4.79 -8.72
N LYS A 55 2.97 5.89 -8.25
CA LYS A 55 3.72 7.13 -7.98
C LYS A 55 4.82 6.91 -6.94
N ILE A 56 4.51 6.24 -5.84
CA ILE A 56 5.48 5.94 -4.78
C ILE A 56 6.60 5.02 -5.31
N ALA A 57 6.25 3.98 -6.07
CA ALA A 57 7.21 3.06 -6.66
C ALA A 57 8.18 3.77 -7.62
N ASN A 58 7.67 4.69 -8.46
CA ASN A 58 8.51 5.47 -9.37
C ASN A 58 9.50 6.36 -8.59
N ILE A 59 9.03 7.09 -7.58
CA ILE A 59 9.90 7.93 -6.74
C ILE A 59 10.99 7.09 -6.06
N GLN A 60 10.64 5.91 -5.55
CA GLN A 60 11.59 4.99 -4.93
C GLN A 60 12.62 4.49 -5.93
N LYS A 61 12.19 4.11 -7.14
CA LYS A 61 13.07 3.68 -8.23
C LYS A 61 14.05 4.78 -8.64
N GLU A 62 13.57 6.00 -8.87
CA GLU A 62 14.42 7.15 -9.21
C GLU A 62 15.44 7.46 -8.11
N SER A 63 15.01 7.39 -6.84
CA SER A 63 15.89 7.58 -5.69
C SER A 63 16.97 6.50 -5.61
N GLN A 64 16.61 5.24 -5.84
CA GLN A 64 17.56 4.13 -5.90
C GLN A 64 18.55 4.27 -7.06
N GLU A 65 18.07 4.64 -8.25
CA GLU A 65 18.90 4.90 -9.42
C GLU A 65 19.89 6.04 -9.15
N ARG A 66 19.42 7.17 -8.61
CA ARG A 66 20.30 8.29 -8.21
C ARG A 66 21.37 7.85 -7.22
N ARG A 67 21.00 7.11 -6.17
CA ARG A 67 21.96 6.57 -5.18
C ARG A 67 22.98 5.64 -5.84
N SER A 68 22.54 4.79 -6.76
CA SER A 68 23.43 3.87 -7.49
C SER A 68 24.43 4.60 -8.39
N ARG A 69 23.98 5.65 -9.10
CA ARG A 69 24.85 6.49 -9.95
C ARG A 69 25.94 7.17 -9.14
N ILE A 70 25.58 7.77 -8.00
CA ILE A 70 26.56 8.39 -7.08
C ILE A 70 27.59 7.36 -6.60
N ARG A 71 27.15 6.16 -6.19
CA ARG A 71 28.06 5.08 -5.77
C ARG A 71 29.00 4.64 -6.88
N ARG A 72 28.53 4.52 -8.13
CA ARG A 72 29.35 4.15 -9.29
C ARG A 72 30.38 5.23 -9.62
N GLY A 73 29.99 6.51 -9.61
CA GLY A 73 30.91 7.63 -9.83
C GLY A 73 32.02 7.67 -8.78
N ARG A 74 31.70 7.38 -7.51
CA ARG A 74 32.71 7.30 -6.45
C ARG A 74 33.70 6.13 -6.63
N LYS A 75 33.24 4.99 -7.16
CA LYS A 75 34.11 3.84 -7.45
C LYS A 75 35.04 4.03 -8.64
N GLN A 76 34.69 4.90 -9.61
CA GLN A 76 35.56 5.21 -10.76
C GLN A 76 36.65 6.23 -10.44
N ALA A 77 36.53 6.95 -9.32
CA ALA A 77 37.49 7.97 -8.88
C ALA A 77 38.41 7.50 -7.73
N SER A 78 38.37 6.20 -7.36
CA SER A 78 39.25 5.57 -6.36
C SER A 78 40.19 4.58 -7.03
#